data_AF-A0A376GSR2-F1
#
_entry.id   AF-A0A376GSR2-F1
#
_cell.length_a   1.000
_cell.length_b   1.000
_cell.length_c   1.000
_cell.angle_alpha   90.00
_cell.angle_beta   90.00
_cell.angle_gamma   90.00
#
_symmetry.space_group_name_H-M   'P 1'
#
loop_
_entity.id
_entity.type
_entity.pdbx_description
1 polymer ?
#
loop_
_entity_poly.entity_id
_entity_poly.type
_entity_poly.pdbx_seq_one_letter_code
_entity_poly.pdbx_strand_id
1 'polypeptide(L)'
;MHPEIDREGRVEVDRETALRWLDTAEAEKEAKSAVIGVKSEAAQLMGSARIAEYRGVKIADRRSRMGATPQVYFNRAADIREQA
;
A
#
# COMPACT_ATOMS: atom_id res chain seq x y z
N MET A 1 27.06 4.22 -10.67
CA MET A 1 27.64 2.90 -10.99
C MET A 1 26.65 1.85 -10.54
N HIS A 2 26.13 1.04 -11.47
CA HIS A 2 25.36 -0.14 -11.09
C HIS A 2 26.37 -1.27 -10.85
N PRO A 3 26.33 -1.95 -9.69
CA PRO A 3 27.18 -3.11 -9.47
C PRO A 3 26.84 -4.18 -10.52
N GLU A 4 27.86 -4.76 -11.13
CA GLU A 4 27.69 -5.92 -12.00
C GLU A 4 27.27 -7.12 -11.14
N ILE A 5 26.20 -7.78 -11.56
CA ILE A 5 25.64 -8.94 -10.83
C ILE A 5 26.37 -10.18 -11.34
N ASP A 6 27.12 -10.82 -10.45
CA ASP A 6 27.62 -12.18 -10.69
C ASP A 6 26.42 -13.14 -10.73
N ARG A 7 26.13 -13.68 -11.92
CA ARG A 7 24.99 -14.58 -12.16
C ARG A 7 25.23 -16.01 -11.68
N GLU A 8 26.48 -16.38 -11.41
CA GLU A 8 26.86 -17.72 -10.98
C GLU A 8 27.20 -17.76 -9.48
N GLY A 9 27.55 -16.63 -8.90
CA GLY A 9 27.81 -16.45 -7.47
C GLY A 9 26.68 -16.93 -6.59
N ARG A 10 27.01 -17.81 -5.63
CA ARG A 10 26.09 -18.29 -4.60
C ARG A 10 26.69 -18.02 -3.24
N VAL A 11 25.85 -17.58 -2.31
CA VAL A 11 26.19 -17.42 -0.90
C VAL A 11 25.20 -18.24 -0.09
N GLU A 12 25.72 -18.99 0.87
CA GLU A 12 24.91 -19.66 1.88
C GLU A 12 24.69 -18.70 3.06
N VAL A 13 23.46 -18.62 3.54
CA VAL A 13 23.09 -17.82 4.70
C VAL A 13 22.62 -18.73 5.81
N ASP A 14 22.82 -18.31 7.06
CA ASP A 14 22.33 -19.09 8.19
C ASP A 14 20.79 -19.09 8.26
N ARG A 15 20.26 -20.09 8.97
CA ARG A 15 18.82 -20.32 9.08
C ARG A 15 18.07 -19.14 9.70
N GLU A 16 18.64 -18.48 10.71
CA GLU A 16 17.96 -17.38 11.39
C GLU A 16 17.80 -16.17 10.46
N THR A 17 18.87 -15.84 9.73
CA THR A 17 18.86 -14.79 8.72
C THR A 17 17.85 -15.09 7.61
N ALA A 18 17.87 -16.32 7.07
CA ALA A 18 16.94 -16.74 6.02
C ALA A 18 15.47 -16.61 6.46
N LEU A 19 15.14 -17.11 7.66
CA LEU A 19 13.77 -17.02 8.19
C LEU A 19 13.33 -15.57 8.35
N ARG A 20 14.16 -14.72 8.96
CA ARG A 20 13.85 -13.31 9.17
C ARG A 20 13.51 -12.60 7.85
N TRP A 21 14.28 -12.88 6.80
CA TRP A 21 14.04 -12.30 5.48
C TRP A 21 12.72 -12.78 4.87
N LEU A 22 12.44 -14.07 4.93
CA LEU A 22 11.22 -14.66 4.40
C LEU A 22 9.98 -14.14 5.15
N ASP A 23 10.00 -14.18 6.48
CA ASP A 23 8.90 -13.72 7.32
C ASP A 23 8.59 -12.24 7.07
N THR A 24 9.63 -11.41 6.93
CA THR A 24 9.47 -9.97 6.63
C THR A 24 8.86 -9.76 5.24
N ALA A 25 9.30 -10.53 4.24
CA ALA A 25 8.78 -10.44 2.88
C ALA A 25 7.30 -10.88 2.81
N GLU A 26 6.92 -11.92 3.57
CA GLU A 26 5.53 -12.35 3.69
C GLU A 26 4.67 -11.29 4.39
N ALA A 27 5.13 -10.76 5.52
CA ALA A 27 4.42 -9.70 6.23
C ALA A 27 4.22 -8.45 5.35
N GLU A 28 5.23 -8.07 4.55
CA GLU A 28 5.09 -6.96 3.60
C GLU A 28 4.05 -7.27 2.52
N LYS A 29 4.05 -8.48 1.97
CA LYS A 29 3.09 -8.93 0.96
C LYS A 29 1.66 -8.90 1.50
N GLU A 30 1.45 -9.39 2.72
CA GLU A 30 0.14 -9.38 3.38
C GLU A 30 -0.34 -7.95 3.63
N ALA A 31 0.52 -7.09 4.17
CA ALA A 31 0.20 -5.67 4.40
C ALA A 31 -0.16 -4.95 3.10
N LYS A 32 0.60 -5.19 2.01
CA LYS A 32 0.28 -4.64 0.67
C LYS A 32 -1.07 -5.14 0.17
N SER A 33 -1.37 -6.43 0.36
CA SER A 33 -2.64 -7.04 -0.05
C SER A 33 -3.82 -6.44 0.70
N ALA A 34 -3.69 -6.23 2.02
CA ALA A 34 -4.69 -5.55 2.84
C ALA A 34 -4.94 -4.10 2.36
N VAL A 35 -3.87 -3.35 2.07
CA VAL A 35 -4.00 -1.98 1.53
C VAL A 35 -4.74 -1.97 0.19
N ILE A 36 -4.49 -2.93 -0.69
CA ILE A 36 -5.21 -3.06 -1.97
C ILE A 36 -6.70 -3.33 -1.72
N GLY A 37 -7.02 -4.26 -0.81
CA GLY A 37 -8.40 -4.58 -0.44
C GLY A 37 -9.17 -3.34 0.02
N VAL A 38 -8.63 -2.61 0.99
CA VAL A 38 -9.26 -1.39 1.53
C VAL A 38 -9.39 -0.29 0.46
N LYS A 39 -8.43 -0.16 -0.47
CA LYS A 39 -8.57 0.78 -1.60
C LYS A 39 -9.69 0.37 -2.56
N SER A 40 -9.85 -0.93 -2.81
CA SER A 40 -10.91 -1.45 -3.66
C SER A 40 -12.29 -1.15 -3.07
N GLU A 41 -12.46 -1.42 -1.77
CA GLU A 41 -13.67 -1.11 -1.02
C GLU A 41 -13.99 0.40 -1.05
N ALA A 42 -13.00 1.24 -0.76
CA ALA A 42 -13.17 2.69 -0.81
C ALA A 42 -13.54 3.17 -2.23
N ALA A 43 -12.94 2.59 -3.28
CA ALA A 43 -13.30 2.91 -4.65
C ALA A 43 -14.76 2.54 -4.95
N GLN A 44 -15.21 1.37 -4.49
CA GLN A 44 -16.60 0.94 -4.65
C GLN A 44 -17.56 1.90 -3.93
N LEU A 45 -17.29 2.24 -2.67
CA LEU A 45 -18.11 3.17 -1.88
C LEU A 45 -18.16 4.57 -2.48
N MET A 46 -17.02 5.08 -2.98
CA MET A 46 -16.96 6.40 -3.60
C MET A 46 -17.72 6.46 -4.92
N GLY A 47 -17.93 5.34 -5.63
CA GLY A 47 -18.52 5.35 -6.97
C GLY A 47 -17.78 6.34 -7.88
N SER A 48 -18.49 7.33 -8.44
CA SER A 48 -17.91 8.41 -9.26
C SER A 48 -17.47 9.65 -8.45
N ALA A 49 -17.69 9.68 -7.13
CA ALA A 49 -17.34 10.82 -6.29
C ALA A 49 -15.82 11.04 -6.22
N ARG A 50 -15.42 12.32 -6.18
CA ARG A 50 -13.99 12.70 -6.08
C ARG A 50 -13.44 12.57 -4.67
N ILE A 51 -14.25 12.80 -3.64
CA ILE A 51 -13.81 12.94 -2.24
C ILE A 51 -14.69 12.05 -1.35
N ALA A 52 -14.05 11.37 -0.39
CA ALA A 52 -14.72 10.69 0.70
C ALA A 52 -14.42 11.43 2.01
N GLU A 53 -15.46 11.72 2.80
CA GLU A 53 -15.38 12.48 4.04
C GLU A 53 -16.11 11.77 5.18
N TYR A 54 -15.63 11.97 6.39
CA TYR A 54 -16.31 11.59 7.62
C TYR A 54 -16.51 12.84 8.47
N ARG A 55 -17.76 13.23 8.73
CA ARG A 55 -18.13 14.45 9.50
C ARG A 55 -17.39 15.72 9.02
N GLY A 56 -17.22 15.88 7.70
CA GLY A 56 -16.52 17.01 7.09
C GLY A 56 -14.99 16.91 7.08
N VAL A 57 -14.40 15.84 7.62
CA VAL A 57 -12.96 15.56 7.51
C VAL A 57 -12.71 14.69 6.29
N LYS A 58 -11.87 15.17 5.38
CA LYS A 58 -11.47 14.42 4.17
C LYS A 58 -10.62 13.21 4.52
N ILE A 59 -11.13 12.01 4.18
CA ILE A 59 -10.48 10.72 4.43
C ILE A 59 -9.80 10.17 3.18
N ALA A 60 -10.38 10.36 2.00
CA ALA A 60 -9.78 9.91 0.75
C ALA A 60 -10.14 10.79 -0.44
N ASP A 61 -9.35 10.71 -1.51
CA ASP A 61 -9.71 11.29 -2.80
C ASP A 61 -9.29 10.42 -3.99
N ARG A 62 -10.05 10.55 -5.09
CA ARG A 62 -9.71 9.96 -6.38
C ARG A 62 -8.77 10.88 -7.15
N ARG A 63 -7.68 10.30 -7.65
CA ARG A 63 -6.75 10.99 -8.56
C ARG A 63 -6.58 10.18 -9.83
N SER A 64 -6.64 10.88 -10.96
CA SER A 64 -6.24 10.35 -12.25
C SER A 64 -4.78 10.71 -12.51
N ARG A 65 -4.02 9.76 -13.06
CA ARG A 65 -2.78 10.06 -13.81
C ARG A 65 -3.13 9.93 -15.28
N MET A 66 -2.65 10.85 -16.14
CA MET A 66 -3.02 10.90 -17.56
C MET A 66 -3.10 9.51 -18.19
N GLY A 67 -4.28 9.16 -18.72
CA GLY A 67 -4.54 7.89 -19.40
C GLY A 67 -4.78 6.67 -18.50
N ALA A 68 -4.70 6.79 -17.18
CA ALA A 68 -4.88 5.69 -16.23
C ALA A 68 -6.24 5.71 -15.52
N THR A 69 -6.69 4.54 -15.07
CA THR A 69 -7.86 4.40 -14.20
C THR A 69 -7.67 5.22 -12.92
N PRO A 70 -8.64 6.08 -12.54
CA PRO A 70 -8.56 6.86 -11.31
C PRO A 70 -8.44 5.96 -10.07
N GLN A 71 -7.44 6.23 -9.23
CA GLN A 71 -7.19 5.47 -8.00
C GLN A 71 -7.53 6.28 -6.76
N VAL A 72 -7.83 5.57 -5.66
CA VAL A 72 -8.11 6.16 -4.35
C VAL A 72 -6.82 6.35 -3.55
N TYR A 73 -6.68 7.54 -2.96
CA TYR A 73 -5.58 7.93 -2.09
C TYR A 73 -6.13 8.32 -0.72
N PHE A 74 -5.67 7.63 0.32
CA PHE A 74 -6.07 7.93 1.71
C PHE A 74 -5.28 9.12 2.26
N ASN A 75 -5.99 10.00 2.96
CA ASN A 75 -5.40 11.06 3.74
C ASN A 75 -4.86 10.51 5.06
N ARG A 76 -3.58 10.13 5.08
CA ARG A 76 -2.91 9.58 6.27
C ARG A 76 -2.74 10.58 7.41
N ALA A 77 -2.95 11.87 7.15
CA ALA A 77 -2.91 12.93 8.16
C ALA A 77 -4.29 13.22 8.76
N ALA A 78 -5.36 12.56 8.29
CA ALA A 78 -6.68 12.70 8.89
C ALA A 78 -6.67 12.05 10.29
N ASP A 79 -7.08 12.81 11.30
CA ASP A 79 -7.42 12.27 12.61
C ASP A 79 -8.92 12.40 12.84
N ILE A 80 -9.57 11.27 13.11
CA ILE A 80 -11.00 11.17 13.38
C ILE A 80 -11.29 10.45 14.69
N ARG A 81 -10.26 10.17 15.51
CA ARG A 81 -10.40 9.39 16.75
C ARG A 81 -11.25 10.10 17.80
N GLU A 82 -11.26 11.43 17.79
CA GLU A 82 -12.06 12.26 18.72
C GLU A 82 -13.47 12.57 18.19
N GLN A 83 -13.85 12.02 17.04
CA GLN A 83 -15.13 12.30 16.38
C GLN A 83 -16.18 11.19 16.59
N ALA A 84 -16.07 10.39 17.66
CA ALA A 84 -17.05 9.35 18.02
C ALA A 84 -18.33 9.99 18.59
#